data_AF-A0A926HRU8-F1
#
_entry.id   AF-A0A926HRU8-F1
#
_cell.length_a   1.000
_cell.length_b   1.000
_cell.length_c   1.000
_cell.angle_alpha   90.00
_cell.angle_beta   90.00
_cell.angle_gamma   90.00
#
_symmetry.space_group_name_H-M   'P 1'
#
loop_
_entity.id
_entity.type
_entity.pdbx_description
1 polymer ?
#
loop_
_entity_poly.entity_id
_entity_poly.type
_entity_poly.pdbx_seq_one_letter_code
_entity_poly.pdbx_strand_id
1 'polypeptide(L)'
;MNNDWRLFREQDKYLHGVTLIKRSYKSNNPLNDHDHCEFCMAKFGKGNDELKQGYCTEDGSIWICSQCYEDFKAQFEWNAKYE
;
A
#
# COMPACT_ATOMS: atom_id res chain seq x y z
N MET A 1 10.62 10.79 17.72
CA MET A 1 9.21 10.35 17.82
C MET A 1 8.52 10.86 16.57
N ASN A 2 8.37 10.02 15.55
CA ASN A 2 7.70 10.43 14.32
C ASN A 2 6.20 10.28 14.55
N ASN A 3 5.53 11.38 14.96
CA ASN A 3 4.08 11.46 15.12
C ASN A 3 3.41 11.57 13.74
N ASP A 4 3.72 10.64 12.84
CA ASP A 4 3.06 10.60 11.56
C ASP A 4 1.67 10.00 11.73
N TRP A 5 0.64 10.77 11.39
CA TRP A 5 -0.76 10.37 11.55
C TRP A 5 -1.12 9.12 10.72
N ARG A 6 -0.31 8.76 9.71
CA ARG A 6 -0.47 7.56 8.90
C ARG A 6 -0.09 6.29 9.67
N LEU A 7 0.67 6.38 10.76
CA LEU A 7 1.14 5.25 11.59
C LEU A 7 0.18 4.94 12.75
N PHE A 8 -1.12 4.86 12.46
CA PHE A 8 -2.16 4.76 13.48
C PHE A 8 -2.64 3.33 13.80
N ARG A 9 -2.27 2.32 13.01
CA ARG A 9 -2.74 0.92 13.16
C ARG A 9 -1.68 -0.06 13.64
N GLU A 10 -0.57 0.45 14.19
CA GLU A 10 0.59 -0.39 14.53
C GLU A 10 1.07 -1.19 13.31
N GLN A 11 1.06 -0.56 12.13
CA GLN A 11 1.41 -1.16 10.84
C GLN A 11 2.73 -1.93 10.88
N ASP A 12 3.65 -1.48 11.72
CA ASP A 12 4.97 -2.08 11.94
C ASP A 12 4.87 -3.59 12.25
N LYS A 13 3.87 -4.02 13.02
CA LYS A 13 3.72 -5.43 13.44
C LYS A 13 3.54 -6.41 12.28
N TYR A 14 3.00 -5.97 11.15
CA TYR A 14 2.68 -6.84 10.02
C TYR A 14 3.29 -6.37 8.70
N LEU A 15 3.85 -5.17 8.64
CA LEU A 15 4.53 -4.65 7.46
C LEU A 15 6.05 -4.55 7.63
N HIS A 16 6.61 -4.61 8.83
CA HIS A 16 8.06 -4.52 8.98
C HIS A 16 8.81 -5.69 8.32
N GLY A 17 9.77 -5.37 7.45
CA GLY A 17 10.59 -6.32 6.70
C GLY A 17 9.85 -7.06 5.57
N VAL A 18 8.59 -6.69 5.26
CA VAL A 18 7.83 -7.40 4.23
C VAL A 18 8.32 -7.08 2.83
N THR A 19 8.08 -8.02 1.91
CA THR A 19 8.25 -7.77 0.48
C THR A 19 6.94 -7.29 -0.12
N LEU A 20 7.01 -6.16 -0.82
CA LEU A 20 5.92 -5.56 -1.55
C LEU A 20 6.15 -5.71 -3.06
N ILE A 21 5.08 -6.00 -3.79
CA ILE A 21 5.08 -6.10 -5.24
C ILE A 21 4.48 -4.82 -5.80
N LYS A 22 5.27 -4.08 -6.58
CA LYS A 22 4.77 -2.95 -7.36
C LYS A 22 4.01 -3.49 -8.56
N ARG A 23 2.71 -3.21 -8.63
CA ARG A 23 1.84 -3.61 -9.74
C ARG A 23 0.72 -2.60 -9.97
N SER A 24 0.14 -2.66 -11.17
CA SER A 24 -1.10 -1.92 -11.46
C SER A 24 -2.25 -2.47 -10.62
N TYR A 25 -3.03 -1.57 -10.03
CA TYR A 25 -4.22 -1.95 -9.27
C TYR A 25 -5.23 -2.60 -10.20
N LYS A 26 -5.66 -3.79 -9.80
CA LYS A 26 -6.68 -4.57 -10.48
C LYS A 26 -7.59 -5.10 -9.41
N SER A 27 -8.85 -4.68 -9.41
CA SER A 27 -9.87 -5.22 -8.53
C SER A 27 -9.86 -6.74 -8.67
N ASN A 28 -9.39 -7.44 -7.63
CA ASN A 28 -9.27 -8.90 -7.65
C ASN A 28 -10.65 -9.57 -7.53
N ASN A 29 -11.65 -8.80 -7.10
CA ASN A 29 -13.02 -9.23 -6.93
C ASN A 29 -13.95 -8.28 -7.70
N PRO A 30 -14.83 -8.78 -8.60
CA PRO A 30 -15.81 -7.94 -9.30
C PRO A 30 -16.81 -7.24 -8.36
N LEU A 31 -16.88 -7.65 -7.09
CA LEU A 31 -17.72 -7.02 -6.06
C LEU A 31 -16.96 -6.01 -5.18
N ASN A 32 -15.62 -5.99 -5.23
CA ASN A 32 -14.81 -5.05 -4.47
C ASN A 32 -14.36 -3.94 -5.42
N ASP A 33 -15.10 -2.83 -5.39
CA ASP A 33 -14.96 -1.74 -6.36
C ASP A 33 -13.64 -0.97 -6.17
N HIS A 34 -13.08 -0.97 -4.96
CA HIS A 34 -11.86 -0.22 -4.63
C HIS A 34 -11.14 -0.79 -3.41
N ASP A 35 -9.83 -0.56 -3.35
CA ASP A 35 -8.97 -0.80 -2.18
C ASP A 35 -8.44 0.54 -1.67
N HIS A 36 -7.94 0.55 -0.43
CA HIS A 36 -7.39 1.76 0.18
C HIS A 36 -5.94 1.53 0.60
N CYS A 37 -5.15 2.61 0.53
CA CYS A 37 -3.82 2.62 1.11
C CYS A 37 -3.90 2.44 2.62
N GLU A 38 -3.15 1.48 3.18
CA GLU A 38 -3.13 1.19 4.62
C GLU A 38 -2.65 2.36 5.50
N PHE A 39 -1.94 3.32 4.89
CA PHE A 39 -1.34 4.46 5.58
C PHE A 39 -2.19 5.72 5.46
N CYS A 40 -2.42 6.18 4.22
CA CYS A 40 -3.12 7.44 3.98
C CYS A 40 -4.59 7.28 3.56
N MET A 41 -5.09 6.04 3.45
CA MET A 41 -6.44 5.72 2.97
C MET A 41 -6.74 6.25 1.56
N ALA A 42 -5.71 6.56 0.76
CA ALA A 42 -5.90 6.90 -0.65
C ALA A 42 -6.57 5.75 -1.39
N LYS A 43 -7.52 6.08 -2.26
CA LYS A 43 -8.34 5.10 -2.99
C LYS A 43 -7.59 4.57 -4.21
N PHE A 44 -7.64 3.26 -4.39
CA PHE A 44 -7.22 2.58 -5.59
C PHE A 44 -8.44 2.18 -6.41
N GLY A 45 -8.45 2.53 -7.68
CA GLY A 45 -9.62 2.38 -8.52
C GLY A 45 -9.39 2.81 -9.97
N LYS A 46 -10.48 2.88 -10.73
CA LYS A 46 -10.45 3.23 -12.16
C LYS A 46 -10.82 4.70 -12.43
N GLY A 47 -11.28 5.42 -11.42
CA GLY A 47 -11.60 6.84 -11.47
C GLY A 47 -10.39 7.71 -11.78
N ASN A 48 -10.68 8.97 -12.13
CA ASN A 48 -9.65 9.94 -12.49
C ASN A 48 -8.80 10.40 -11.31
N ASP A 49 -9.38 10.41 -10.11
CA ASP A 49 -8.72 10.83 -8.87
C ASP A 49 -8.15 9.65 -8.06
N GLU A 50 -8.24 8.44 -8.61
CA GLU A 50 -7.88 7.20 -7.93
C GLU A 50 -6.51 6.70 -8.37
N LEU A 51 -5.83 6.01 -7.45
CA LEU A 51 -4.54 5.41 -7.70
C LEU A 51 -4.71 4.16 -8.57
N LYS A 52 -4.00 4.14 -9.70
CA LYS A 52 -4.02 3.03 -10.67
C LYS A 52 -2.87 2.04 -10.49
N GLN A 53 -1.90 2.38 -9.65
CA GLN A 53 -0.74 1.56 -9.35
C GLN A 53 -0.28 1.80 -7.92
N GLY A 54 0.31 0.77 -7.33
CA GLY A 54 0.85 0.84 -5.98
C GLY A 54 1.68 -0.40 -5.67
N TYR A 55 1.96 -0.54 -4.39
CA TYR A 55 2.68 -1.65 -3.81
C TYR A 55 1.69 -2.51 -3.04
N CYS A 56 1.57 -3.79 -3.36
CA CYS A 56 0.76 -4.71 -2.59
C CYS A 56 1.65 -5.76 -1.90
N THR A 57 1.18 -6.34 -0.80
CA THR A 57 1.82 -7.55 -0.25
C THR A 57 1.74 -8.71 -1.25
N GLU A 58 2.58 -9.73 -1.10
CA GLU A 58 2.58 -10.90 -2.00
C GLU A 58 1.21 -11.61 -2.07
N ASP A 59 0.45 -11.58 -0.97
CA ASP A 59 -0.91 -12.09 -0.89
C ASP A 59 -1.97 -11.16 -1.52
N GLY A 60 -1.61 -9.93 -1.88
CA GLY A 60 -2.52 -8.92 -2.43
C GLY A 60 -3.52 -8.32 -1.42
N SER A 61 -3.46 -8.74 -0.15
CA SER A 61 -4.36 -8.29 0.93
C SER A 61 -4.16 -6.83 1.37
N ILE A 62 -2.95 -6.28 1.27
CA ILE A 62 -2.65 -4.91 1.72
C ILE A 62 -2.10 -4.10 0.56
N TRP A 63 -2.61 -2.89 0.38
CA TRP A 63 -2.15 -1.93 -0.62
C TRP A 63 -1.52 -0.69 0.00
N ILE A 64 -0.45 -0.22 -0.62
CA ILE A 64 0.35 0.92 -0.20
C ILE A 64 0.59 1.78 -1.43
N CYS A 65 0.23 3.06 -1.36
CA CYS A 65 0.47 3.97 -2.47
C CYS A 65 1.96 4.27 -2.62
N SER A 66 2.40 4.64 -3.81
CA SER A 66 3.82 4.93 -4.07
C SER A 66 4.40 5.97 -3.12
N GLN A 67 3.61 6.99 -2.78
CA GLN A 67 4.03 8.03 -1.85
C GLN A 67 4.28 7.48 -0.44
N CYS A 68 3.37 6.65 0.10
CA CYS A 68 3.57 6.05 1.43
C CYS A 68 4.69 5.01 1.41
N TYR A 69 4.84 4.27 0.31
CA TYR A 69 5.99 3.39 0.11
C TYR A 69 7.29 4.17 0.23
N GLU A 70 7.44 5.28 -0.49
CA GLU A 70 8.68 6.06 -0.47
C GLU A 70 8.98 6.70 0.88
N ASP A 71 7.94 7.12 1.61
CA ASP A 71 8.04 7.70 2.95
C ASP A 71 8.51 6.67 4.00
N PHE A 72 7.95 5.45 3.93
CA PHE A 72 8.09 4.44 4.97
C PHE A 72 9.03 3.28 4.62
N LYS A 73 9.48 3.12 3.37
CA LYS A 73 10.36 2.02 2.94
C LYS A 73 11.59 1.83 3.81
N ALA A 74 12.19 2.93 4.28
CA ALA A 74 13.38 2.89 5.11
C ALA A 74 13.04 2.56 6.57
N GLN A 75 11.90 3.06 7.07
CA GLN A 75 11.44 2.79 8.43
C GLN A 75 10.96 1.34 8.61
N PHE A 76 10.32 0.78 7.58
CA PHE A 76 9.76 -0.57 7.61
C PHE A 76 10.66 -1.61 6.93
N GLU A 77 11.85 -1.22 6.48
CA GLU A 77 12.80 -2.11 5.78
C GLU A 77 12.17 -2.91 4.62
N TRP A 78 11.30 -2.26 3.85
CA TRP A 78 10.56 -2.92 2.77
C TRP A 78 11.44 -3.29 1.59
N ASN A 79 11.15 -4.46 1.03
CA ASN A 79 11.71 -4.90 -0.23
C ASN A 79 10.69 -4.73 -1.35
N ALA A 80 11.06 -4.10 -2.47
CA ALA A 80 10.18 -3.99 -3.64
C ALA A 80 10.56 -5.00 -4.72
N LYS A 81 9.57 -5.78 -5.15
CA LYS A 81 9.56 -6.53 -6.41
C LYS A 81 8.75 -5.75 -7.45
N TYR A 82 9.03 -6.00 -8.72
CA TYR A 82 8.35 -5.36 -9.85
C TYR A 82 7.73 -6.46 -10.72
N GLU A 83 6.43 -6.33 -11.04
CA GLU A 83 5.67 -7.23 -11.92
C GLU A 83 5.40 -6.57 -13.29
#